data_AF-A0A2N3AGN3-F1
#
_entry.id   AF-A0A2N3AGN3-F1
#
_cell.length_a   1.000
_cell.length_b   1.000
_cell.length_c   1.000
_cell.angle_alpha   90.00
_cell.angle_beta   90.00
_cell.angle_gamma   90.00
#
_symmetry.space_group_name_H-M   'P 1'
#
loop_
_entity.id
_entity.type
_entity.pdbx_description
1 polymer ?
#
loop_
_entity_poly.entity_id
_entity_poly.type
_entity_poly.pdbx_seq_one_letter_code
_entity_poly.pdbx_strand_id
1 'polypeptide(L)'
;MKSRVELEDFSGKTARAVKQDFFAKVFLLTLCAAYAHPIEEKVLAEYRSDDKRKHPQKINRTNALSMTQDILIGVVIKQKYKQALEAFDKIVASTREIICPGRSFKRKKRPEKTYSMNYKRL
;
A
#
# COMPACT_ATOMS: atom_id res chain seq x y z
N MET A 1 6.67 3.52 -1.78
CA MET A 1 6.40 2.38 -0.88
C MET A 1 7.58 2.05 0.03
N LYS A 2 8.83 2.04 -0.45
CA LYS A 2 10.03 1.80 0.39
C LYS A 2 10.06 2.62 1.69
N SER A 3 9.78 3.93 1.62
CA SER A 3 9.71 4.81 2.80
C SER A 3 8.46 4.60 3.67
N ARG A 4 7.38 4.03 3.13
CA ARG A 4 6.12 3.77 3.86
C ARG A 4 6.15 2.48 4.66
N VAL A 5 6.98 1.52 4.24
CA VAL A 5 7.26 0.27 4.97
C VAL A 5 8.48 0.40 5.87
N GLU A 6 9.17 1.56 5.81
CA GLU A 6 10.34 1.85 6.61
C GLU A 6 11.43 0.78 6.46
N LEU A 7 11.71 0.34 5.24
CA LEU A 7 12.61 -0.81 4.99
C LEU A 7 14.02 -0.65 5.59
N GLU A 8 14.45 0.59 5.81
CA GLU A 8 15.78 0.94 6.36
C GLU A 8 15.76 1.19 7.88
N ASP A 9 14.58 1.18 8.51
CA ASP A 9 14.40 1.43 9.94
C ASP A 9 14.29 0.10 10.68
N PHE A 10 15.39 -0.37 11.26
CA PHE A 10 15.44 -1.67 11.92
C PHE A 10 15.17 -1.53 13.42
N SER A 11 14.36 -2.43 13.96
CA SER A 11 14.00 -2.46 15.39
C SER A 11 15.16 -2.91 16.29
N GLY A 12 16.10 -3.68 15.74
CA GLY A 12 17.22 -4.24 16.49
C GLY A 12 18.59 -3.94 15.89
N LYS A 13 19.62 -3.94 16.76
CA LYS A 13 21.02 -3.69 16.38
C LYS A 13 21.79 -4.96 16.00
N THR A 14 21.24 -6.14 16.27
CA THR A 14 21.90 -7.41 15.97
C THR A 14 21.67 -7.80 14.51
N ALA A 15 22.66 -8.45 13.89
CA ALA A 15 22.53 -8.94 12.51
C ALA A 15 21.30 -9.85 12.31
N ARG A 16 20.93 -10.63 13.33
CA ARG A 16 19.74 -11.49 13.30
C ARG A 16 18.44 -10.67 13.27
N ALA A 17 18.33 -9.64 14.11
CA ALA A 17 17.15 -8.78 14.15
C ALA A 17 16.98 -8.00 12.83
N VAL A 18 18.07 -7.44 12.30
CA VAL A 18 18.06 -6.76 10.99
C VAL A 18 17.57 -7.71 9.89
N LYS A 19 18.06 -8.95 9.87
CA LYS A 19 17.65 -9.97 8.90
C LYS A 19 16.15 -10.30 9.04
N GLN A 20 15.67 -10.50 10.26
CA GLN A 20 14.25 -10.80 10.53
C GLN A 20 13.34 -9.65 10.08
N ASP A 21 13.66 -8.41 10.44
CA ASP A 21 12.87 -7.23 10.07
C ASP A 21 12.82 -7.03 8.56
N PHE A 22 13.95 -7.22 7.88
CA PHE A 22 14.00 -7.13 6.43
C PHE A 22 13.07 -8.14 5.77
N PHE A 23 13.16 -9.41 6.15
CA PHE A 23 12.30 -10.45 5.58
C PHE A 23 10.82 -10.26 5.94
N ALA A 24 10.50 -9.82 7.15
CA ALA A 24 9.13 -9.52 7.55
C ALA A 24 8.51 -8.41 6.69
N LYS A 25 9.28 -7.33 6.44
CA LYS A 25 8.84 -6.20 5.62
C LYS A 25 8.70 -6.57 4.14
N VAL A 26 9.63 -7.35 3.60
CA VAL A 26 9.53 -7.88 2.23
C VAL A 26 8.33 -8.80 2.09
N PHE A 27 8.12 -9.71 3.05
CA PHE A 27 6.96 -10.59 3.08
C PHE A 27 5.64 -9.82 3.12
N LEU A 28 5.57 -8.76 3.93
CA LEU A 28 4.37 -7.91 3.99
C LEU A 28 4.08 -7.21 2.65
N LEU A 29 5.12 -6.74 1.96
CA LEU A 29 4.99 -6.14 0.63
C LEU A 29 4.51 -7.14 -0.42
N THR A 30 5.09 -8.35 -0.44
CA THR A 30 4.70 -9.39 -1.41
C THR A 30 3.28 -9.90 -1.15
N LEU A 31 2.91 -10.08 0.12
CA LEU A 31 1.56 -10.49 0.52
C LEU A 31 0.53 -9.41 0.18
N CYS A 32 0.82 -8.13 0.46
CA CYS A 32 -0.04 -7.02 0.04
C CYS A 32 -0.21 -6.99 -1.48
N ALA A 33 0.85 -7.25 -2.25
CA ALA A 33 0.76 -7.29 -3.71
C ALA A 33 -0.13 -8.45 -4.20
N ALA A 34 0.02 -9.64 -3.61
CA ALA A 34 -0.79 -10.81 -3.93
C ALA A 34 -2.28 -10.58 -3.66
N TYR A 35 -2.63 -9.99 -2.51
CA TYR A 35 -4.04 -9.71 -2.17
C TYR A 35 -4.63 -8.54 -2.96
N ALA A 36 -3.82 -7.52 -3.29
CA ALA A 36 -4.31 -6.39 -4.06
C ALA A 36 -4.56 -6.74 -5.54
N HIS A 37 -3.81 -7.69 -6.10
CA HIS A 37 -3.91 -8.07 -7.52
C HIS A 37 -5.33 -8.37 -8.01
N PRO A 38 -6.12 -9.29 -7.40
CA PRO A 38 -7.47 -9.59 -7.87
C PRO A 38 -8.41 -8.38 -7.77
N ILE A 39 -8.19 -7.48 -6.81
CA ILE A 39 -9.00 -6.28 -6.66
C ILE A 39 -8.63 -5.27 -7.75
N GLU A 40 -7.34 -5.14 -8.11
CA GLU A 40 -6.91 -4.25 -9.19
C GLU A 40 -7.47 -4.69 -10.53
N GLU A 41 -7.47 -5.99 -10.81
CA GLU A 41 -8.09 -6.54 -12.00
C GLU A 41 -9.59 -6.24 -12.06
N LYS A 42 -10.31 -6.40 -10.94
CA LYS A 42 -11.73 -6.02 -10.86
C LYS A 42 -11.95 -4.54 -11.13
N VAL A 43 -11.16 -3.65 -10.53
CA VAL A 43 -11.27 -2.19 -10.73
C VAL A 43 -10.98 -1.81 -12.19
N LEU A 44 -10.00 -2.46 -12.82
CA LEU A 44 -9.69 -2.23 -14.24
C LEU A 44 -10.80 -2.76 -15.15
N ALA A 45 -11.36 -3.92 -14.85
CA ALA A 45 -12.47 -4.51 -15.59
C ALA A 45 -13.73 -3.63 -15.50
N GLU A 46 -14.07 -3.14 -14.29
CA GLU A 46 -15.18 -2.18 -14.09
C GLU A 46 -15.00 -0.88 -14.87
N TYR A 47 -13.76 -0.41 -15.03
CA TYR A 47 -13.49 0.76 -15.85
C TYR A 47 -13.68 0.48 -17.34
N ARG A 48 -13.25 -0.70 -17.81
CA ARG A 48 -13.40 -1.10 -19.23
C ARG A 48 -14.87 -1.32 -19.61
N SER A 49 -15.74 -1.67 -18.67
CA SER A 49 -17.16 -1.89 -18.93
C SER A 49 -18.02 -0.64 -18.81
N ASP A 50 -17.51 0.45 -18.22
CA ASP A 50 -18.27 1.68 -17.96
C ASP A 50 -17.82 2.82 -18.89
N ASP A 51 -18.49 2.93 -20.05
CA ASP A 51 -18.24 3.97 -21.05
C ASP A 51 -18.49 5.41 -20.54
N LYS A 52 -19.15 5.58 -19.38
CA LYS A 52 -19.44 6.90 -18.81
C LYS A 52 -18.28 7.46 -18.00
N ARG A 53 -17.28 6.65 -17.64
CA ARG A 53 -16.16 7.09 -16.80
C ARG A 53 -15.07 7.77 -17.62
N LYS A 54 -14.89 9.07 -17.38
CA LYS A 54 -13.87 9.90 -18.05
C LYS A 54 -12.42 9.52 -17.71
N HIS A 55 -12.16 8.96 -16.53
CA HIS A 55 -10.81 8.71 -16.03
C HIS A 55 -10.67 7.31 -15.43
N PRO A 56 -9.52 6.63 -15.66
CA PRO A 56 -9.26 5.33 -15.07
C PRO A 56 -9.06 5.45 -13.56
N GLN A 57 -9.43 4.40 -12.84
CA GLN A 57 -9.26 4.30 -11.40
C GLN A 57 -8.17 3.27 -11.07
N LYS A 58 -7.48 3.50 -9.95
CA LYS A 58 -6.53 2.55 -9.36
C LYS A 58 -6.79 2.41 -7.88
N ILE A 59 -6.22 1.36 -7.29
CA ILE A 59 -6.28 1.16 -5.85
C ILE A 59 -5.30 2.10 -5.14
N ASN A 60 -5.72 2.61 -3.97
CA ASN A 60 -4.79 3.28 -3.07
C ASN A 60 -3.85 2.26 -2.41
N ARG A 61 -2.65 2.13 -2.98
CA ARG A 61 -1.59 1.22 -2.52
C ARG A 61 -1.13 1.50 -1.09
N THR A 62 -1.20 2.75 -0.62
CA THR A 62 -0.84 3.09 0.77
C THR A 62 -1.89 2.58 1.74
N ASN A 63 -3.17 2.73 1.38
CA ASN A 63 -4.26 2.19 2.19
C ASN A 63 -4.26 0.66 2.21
N ALA A 64 -4.04 0.02 1.06
CA ALA A 64 -3.92 -1.43 0.98
C ALA A 64 -2.79 -1.97 1.89
N LEU A 65 -1.66 -1.27 1.97
CA LEU A 65 -0.55 -1.61 2.84
C LEU A 65 -0.94 -1.53 4.33
N SER A 66 -1.58 -0.43 4.75
CA SER A 66 -2.05 -0.26 6.13
C SER A 66 -3.05 -1.35 6.51
N MET A 67 -4.02 -1.61 5.65
CA MET A 67 -5.03 -2.65 5.87
C MET A 67 -4.42 -4.05 5.94
N THR A 68 -3.36 -4.31 5.16
CA THR A 68 -2.65 -5.60 5.21
C THR A 68 -2.01 -5.83 6.59
N GLN A 69 -1.44 -4.78 7.20
CA GLN A 69 -0.87 -4.87 8.56
C GLN A 69 -1.94 -5.21 9.59
N ASP A 70 -3.09 -4.53 9.55
CA ASP A 70 -4.19 -4.75 10.49
C ASP A 70 -4.80 -6.15 10.34
N ILE A 71 -4.93 -6.61 9.10
CA ILE A 71 -5.55 -7.90 8.78
C ILE A 71 -4.65 -9.07 9.11
N LEU A 72 -3.32 -8.91 9.03
CA LEU A 72 -2.38 -9.95 9.39
C LEU A 72 -2.59 -10.42 10.84
N ILE A 73 -2.93 -9.50 11.74
CA ILE A 73 -3.29 -9.81 13.15
C ILE A 73 -4.54 -10.70 13.20
N GLY A 74 -5.57 -10.38 12.41
CA GLY A 74 -6.82 -11.15 12.33
C GLY A 74 -6.63 -12.55 11.72
N VAL A 75 -5.75 -12.66 10.72
CA VAL A 75 -5.46 -13.90 9.99
C VAL A 75 -4.55 -14.83 10.78
N VAL A 76 -3.42 -14.31 11.27
CA VAL A 76 -2.36 -15.13 11.88
C VAL A 76 -2.66 -15.43 13.34
N ILE A 77 -3.13 -14.44 14.12
CA ILE A 77 -3.34 -14.61 15.57
C ILE A 77 -4.76 -15.10 15.86
N LYS A 78 -5.77 -14.43 15.29
CA LYS A 78 -7.19 -14.73 15.60
C LYS A 78 -7.79 -15.85 14.73
N GLN A 79 -7.08 -16.32 13.71
CA GLN A 79 -7.53 -17.37 12.76
C GLN A 79 -8.88 -17.08 12.09
N LYS A 80 -9.24 -15.79 11.93
CA LYS A 80 -10.52 -15.35 11.33
C LYS A 80 -10.36 -15.04 9.84
N TYR A 81 -9.93 -16.03 9.06
CA TYR A 81 -9.52 -15.84 7.65
C TYR A 81 -10.58 -15.18 6.78
N LYS A 82 -11.82 -15.70 6.78
CA LYS A 82 -12.90 -15.23 5.90
C LYS A 82 -13.28 -13.77 6.18
N GLN A 83 -13.58 -13.47 7.44
CA GLN A 83 -13.99 -12.13 7.87
C GLN A 83 -12.89 -11.09 7.60
N ALA A 84 -11.64 -11.48 7.81
CA ALA A 84 -10.47 -10.65 7.55
C ALA A 84 -10.29 -10.32 6.06
N LEU A 85 -10.41 -11.33 5.18
CA LEU A 85 -10.29 -11.13 3.73
C LEU A 85 -11.47 -10.36 3.14
N GLU A 86 -12.69 -10.64 3.60
CA GLU A 86 -13.88 -9.87 3.19
C GLU A 86 -13.77 -8.40 3.60
N ALA A 87 -13.26 -8.12 4.81
CA ALA A 87 -13.00 -6.76 5.25
C ALA A 87 -11.92 -6.07 4.41
N PHE A 88 -10.85 -6.80 4.06
CA PHE A 88 -9.79 -6.31 3.17
C PHE A 88 -10.37 -5.88 1.83
N ASP A 89 -11.08 -6.79 1.17
CA ASP A 89 -11.65 -6.58 -0.15
C ASP A 89 -12.59 -5.38 -0.14
N LYS A 90 -13.46 -5.27 0.86
CA LYS A 90 -14.41 -4.16 0.98
C LYS A 90 -13.72 -2.80 1.11
N ILE A 91 -12.69 -2.69 1.97
CA ILE A 91 -12.02 -1.42 2.26
C ILE A 91 -11.10 -1.03 1.09
N VAL A 92 -10.38 -1.98 0.53
CA VAL A 92 -9.47 -1.72 -0.59
C VAL A 92 -10.26 -1.40 -1.86
N ALA A 93 -11.39 -2.08 -2.10
CA ALA A 93 -12.27 -1.78 -3.22
C ALA A 93 -12.99 -0.43 -3.04
N SER A 94 -13.31 0.01 -1.82
CA SER A 94 -13.93 1.34 -1.62
C SER A 94 -12.92 2.49 -1.75
N THR A 95 -11.66 2.24 -1.40
CA THR A 95 -10.60 3.26 -1.37
C THR A 95 -9.86 3.35 -2.70
N ARG A 96 -10.53 3.89 -3.72
CA ARG A 96 -10.00 4.07 -5.07
C ARG A 96 -9.46 5.48 -5.28
N GLU A 97 -8.41 5.60 -6.09
CA GLU A 97 -7.88 6.87 -6.57
C GLU A 97 -8.13 7.02 -8.07
N ILE A 98 -8.53 8.21 -8.49
CA ILE A 98 -8.67 8.54 -9.90
C ILE A 98 -7.30 8.88 -10.48
N ILE A 99 -6.96 8.28 -11.62
CA ILE A 99 -5.78 8.65 -12.41
C ILE A 99 -6.21 9.77 -13.35
N CYS A 100 -5.77 11.00 -13.07
CA CYS A 100 -5.94 12.13 -13.98
C CYS A 100 -4.69 12.26 -14.89
N PRO A 101 -4.73 11.79 -16.14
CA PRO A 101 -3.60 11.95 -17.07
C PRO A 101 -3.37 13.44 -17.35
N GLY A 102 -2.10 13.85 -17.45
CA GLY A 102 -1.72 15.22 -17.82
C GLY A 102 -1.77 16.27 -16.70
N ARG A 103 -2.04 15.89 -15.44
CA ARG A 103 -1.97 16.82 -14.31
C ARG A 103 -0.51 17.21 -14.01
N SER A 104 -0.04 18.33 -14.56
CA SER A 104 1.21 18.97 -14.14
C SER A 104 0.90 20.21 -13.30
N PHE A 105 1.40 20.27 -12.07
CA PHE A 105 1.41 21.51 -11.28
C PHE A 105 2.79 22.14 -11.38
N LYS A 106 2.88 23.45 -11.64
CA LYS A 106 4.17 24.16 -11.55
C LYS A 106 4.66 24.06 -10.11
N ARG A 107 5.69 23.23 -9.88
CA ARG A 107 6.25 23.04 -8.54
C ARG A 107 6.87 24.36 -8.08
N LYS A 108 6.43 24.89 -6.95
CA LYS A 108 7.16 25.96 -6.25
C LYS A 108 8.50 25.37 -5.80
N LYS A 109 9.58 25.65 -6.53
CA LYS A 109 10.93 25.25 -6.13
C LYS A 109 11.28 26.00 -4.84
N ARG A 110 11.47 25.26 -3.76
CA ARG A 110 12.05 25.78 -2.52
C ARG A 110 13.57 25.68 -2.65
N PRO A 111 14.35 26.52 -1.95
CA PRO A 111 15.79 26.34 -1.85
C PRO A 111 16.10 24.91 -1.39
N GLU A 112 17.16 24.35 -1.96
CA GLU A 112 17.60 23.00 -1.65
C GLU A 112 18.03 22.94 -0.19
N LYS A 113 17.49 21.97 0.55
CA LYS A 113 17.90 21.73 1.93
C LYS A 113 19.22 20.97 1.90
N THR A 114 20.14 21.31 2.79
CA THR A 114 21.41 20.58 2.96
C THR A 114 21.18 19.09 3.24
N TYR A 115 20.08 18.76 3.91
CA TYR A 115 19.67 17.39 4.20
C TYR A 115 18.20 17.16 3.82
N SER A 116 17.90 16.00 3.24
CA SER A 116 16.52 15.57 3.02
C SER A 116 15.84 15.29 4.36
N MET A 117 14.61 15.77 4.55
CA MET A 117 13.84 15.36 5.73
C MET A 117 13.43 13.90 5.61
N ASN A 118 13.57 13.15 6.69
CA ASN A 118 13.00 11.81 6.79
C ASN A 118 11.48 11.88 6.61
N TYR A 119 10.94 10.82 6.00
CA TYR A 119 9.50 10.71 5.85
C TYR A 119 8.85 10.59 7.23
N LYS A 120 7.69 11.24 7.44
CA LYS A 120 6.96 11.11 8.70
C LYS A 120 6.49 9.66 8.85
N ARG A 121 6.80 9.04 9.99
CA ARG A 121 6.30 7.70 10.35
C ARG A 121 4.76 7.72 10.34
N LEU A 122 4.16 6.66 9.81
CA LEU A 122 2.69 6.49 9.78
C LEU A 122 2.16 6.18 11.17
#